data_AF-A0A812SQZ8-F1
#
_entry.id   AF-A0A812SQZ8-F1
#
_cell.length_a   1.000
_cell.length_b   1.000
_cell.length_c   1.000
_cell.angle_alpha   90.00
_cell.angle_beta   90.00
_cell.angle_gamma   90.00
#
_symmetry.space_group_name_H-M   'P 1'
#
loop_
_entity.id
_entity.type
_entity.pdbx_description
1 polymer ?
#
loop_
_entity_poly.entity_id
_entity_poly.type
_entity_poly.pdbx_seq_one_letter_code
_entity_poly.pdbx_strand_id
1 'polypeptide(L)'
;MSREAEEDSTEAVSNFLDKLDESQRNEAVGRLLKLENEDIWNELLNRFACQRGVARQVTFRSLTGEAVELKLPPQHTLFHAKQTLLDNVAKKMPAPEVGYRRDARFFAGSELLVEKMLVAMLPDEVSVVFDRVKIYGIPFFEGFN
;
A
#
# COMPACT_ATOMS: atom_id res chain seq x y z
N MET A 1 -43.89 -24.07 -28.11
CA MET A 1 -43.64 -23.37 -26.83
C MET A 1 -42.52 -24.11 -26.15
N SER A 2 -41.29 -23.63 -26.32
CA SER A 2 -40.09 -24.29 -25.84
C SER A 2 -39.77 -23.77 -24.44
N ARG A 3 -39.69 -24.69 -23.48
CA ARG A 3 -38.98 -24.50 -22.22
C ARG A 3 -37.54 -24.93 -22.48
N GLU A 4 -36.59 -24.03 -22.28
CA GLU A 4 -35.21 -24.39 -21.97
C GLU A 4 -34.84 -23.65 -20.69
N ALA A 5 -34.48 -24.45 -19.69
CA ALA A 5 -33.93 -24.04 -18.42
C ALA A 5 -32.42 -23.83 -18.59
N GLU A 6 -31.91 -22.83 -17.86
CA GLU A 6 -30.61 -22.77 -17.18
C GLU A 6 -29.45 -23.59 -17.76
N GLU A 7 -28.36 -22.90 -18.14
CA GLU A 7 -27.06 -23.31 -17.63
C GLU A 7 -26.10 -22.13 -17.50
N ASP A 8 -25.78 -21.89 -16.24
CA ASP A 8 -24.78 -21.05 -15.63
C ASP A 8 -23.38 -21.37 -16.22
N SER A 9 -22.75 -20.41 -16.89
CA SER A 9 -21.35 -20.56 -17.32
C SER A 9 -20.55 -19.28 -17.13
N THR A 10 -20.55 -18.76 -15.90
CA THR A 10 -19.31 -18.15 -15.40
C THR A 10 -18.29 -19.26 -15.14
N GLU A 11 -17.74 -19.81 -16.23
CA GLU A 11 -16.55 -20.65 -16.13
C GLU A 11 -15.48 -19.82 -15.43
N ALA A 12 -15.11 -20.25 -14.23
CA ALA A 12 -13.94 -19.74 -13.53
C ALA A 12 -12.75 -19.91 -14.48
N VAL A 13 -12.29 -18.80 -15.08
CA VAL A 13 -11.11 -18.77 -15.94
C VAL A 13 -9.96 -19.33 -15.13
N SER A 14 -9.63 -20.61 -15.34
CA SER A 14 -8.59 -21.26 -14.56
C SER A 14 -7.30 -20.52 -14.82
N ASN A 15 -6.70 -19.93 -13.79
CA ASN A 15 -5.42 -19.23 -13.93
C ASN A 15 -4.42 -20.23 -14.51
N PHE A 16 -3.95 -19.95 -15.72
CA PHE A 16 -3.01 -20.78 -16.47
C PHE A 16 -1.77 -21.13 -15.63
N LEU A 17 -1.38 -20.24 -14.72
CA LEU A 17 -0.25 -20.42 -13.80
C LEU A 17 -0.44 -21.54 -12.77
N ASP A 18 -1.69 -21.89 -12.43
CA ASP A 18 -2.00 -22.94 -11.44
C ASP A 18 -1.79 -24.35 -12.02
N LYS A 19 -1.70 -24.47 -13.35
CA LYS A 19 -1.44 -25.73 -14.07
C LYS A 19 0.06 -25.95 -14.34
N LEU A 20 0.91 -25.00 -14.00
CA LEU A 20 2.35 -25.06 -14.23
C LEU A 20 3.09 -25.57 -12.98
N ASP A 21 4.09 -26.41 -13.21
CA ASP A 21 5.08 -26.73 -12.16
C ASP A 21 5.93 -25.50 -11.80
N GLU A 22 6.66 -25.57 -10.69
CA GLU A 22 7.40 -24.43 -10.16
C GLU A 22 8.47 -23.90 -11.14
N SER A 23 9.11 -24.79 -11.91
CA SER A 23 10.12 -24.42 -12.90
C SER A 23 9.49 -23.71 -14.10
N GLN A 24 8.40 -24.27 -14.63
CA GLN A 24 7.65 -23.70 -15.75
C GLN A 24 7.00 -22.37 -15.38
N ARG A 25 6.55 -22.23 -14.12
CA ARG A 25 6.01 -20.98 -13.61
C ARG A 25 7.10 -19.92 -13.51
N ASN A 26 8.27 -20.27 -12.99
CA ASN A 26 9.41 -19.36 -12.91
C ASN A 26 9.93 -18.96 -14.30
N GLU A 27 9.90 -19.87 -15.27
CA GLU A 27 10.25 -19.58 -16.66
C GLU A 27 9.19 -18.71 -17.36
N ALA A 28 7.90 -18.98 -17.15
CA ALA A 28 6.82 -18.16 -17.68
C ALA A 28 6.86 -16.74 -17.10
N VAL A 29 7.11 -16.61 -15.79
CA VAL A 29 7.40 -15.34 -15.13
C VAL A 29 8.67 -14.70 -15.70
N GLY A 30 9.73 -15.48 -15.95
CA GLY A 30 10.98 -15.07 -16.62
C GLY A 30 10.82 -14.56 -18.06
N ARG A 31 9.85 -15.09 -18.80
CA ARG A 31 9.51 -14.64 -20.15
C ARG A 31 8.58 -13.42 -20.12
N LEU A 32 7.66 -13.35 -19.16
CA LEU A 32 6.89 -12.13 -18.87
C LEU A 32 7.80 -10.98 -18.41
N LEU A 33 8.86 -11.27 -17.65
CA LEU A 33 9.93 -10.34 -17.28
C LEU A 33 10.63 -9.69 -18.48
N LYS A 34 10.70 -10.36 -19.63
CA LYS A 34 11.32 -9.83 -20.84
C LYS A 34 10.39 -8.93 -21.67
N LEU A 35 9.10 -8.90 -21.37
CA LEU A 35 8.12 -8.04 -22.03
C LEU A 35 7.96 -6.78 -21.15
N GLU A 36 8.64 -5.71 -21.54
CA GLU A 36 8.83 -4.43 -20.82
C GLU A 36 7.52 -3.67 -20.53
N ASN A 37 6.65 -4.19 -19.67
CA ASN A 37 5.48 -3.46 -19.20
C ASN A 37 5.48 -3.39 -17.66
N GLU A 38 5.89 -2.24 -17.16
CA GLU A 38 5.96 -1.91 -15.73
C GLU A 38 4.60 -2.06 -15.03
N ASP A 39 3.50 -1.74 -15.70
CA ASP A 39 2.15 -1.86 -15.14
C ASP A 39 1.76 -3.33 -14.93
N ILE A 40 2.06 -4.20 -15.90
CA ILE A 40 1.82 -5.65 -15.80
C ILE A 40 2.70 -6.25 -14.69
N TRP A 41 3.93 -5.73 -14.52
CA TRP A 41 4.83 -6.15 -13.45
C TRP A 41 4.31 -5.76 -12.06
N ASN A 42 3.87 -4.52 -11.92
CA ASN A 42 3.25 -4.04 -10.69
C ASN A 42 1.98 -4.85 -10.36
N GLU A 43 1.19 -5.21 -11.37
CA GLU A 43 0.02 -6.06 -11.18
C GLU A 43 0.40 -7.49 -10.75
N LEU A 44 1.41 -8.11 -11.36
CA LEU A 44 1.87 -9.46 -11.02
C LEU A 44 2.52 -9.52 -9.63
N LEU A 45 3.39 -8.57 -9.30
CA LEU A 45 3.97 -8.41 -7.95
C LEU A 45 2.88 -8.23 -6.92
N ASN A 46 1.89 -7.40 -7.22
CA ASN A 46 0.74 -7.17 -6.36
C ASN A 46 -0.05 -8.48 -6.14
N ARG A 47 -0.40 -9.21 -7.21
CA ARG A 47 -1.11 -10.50 -7.11
C ARG A 47 -0.31 -11.50 -6.28
N PHE A 48 0.99 -11.62 -6.51
CA PHE A 48 1.85 -12.56 -5.78
C PHE A 48 1.97 -12.20 -4.29
N ALA A 49 2.18 -10.92 -3.98
CA ALA A 49 2.29 -10.44 -2.60
C ALA A 49 0.95 -10.55 -1.85
N CYS A 50 -0.18 -10.26 -2.51
CA CYS A 50 -1.51 -10.42 -1.94
C CYS A 50 -1.90 -11.90 -1.77
N GLN A 51 -1.54 -12.78 -2.72
CA GLN A 51 -1.79 -14.23 -2.63
C GLN A 51 -1.10 -14.86 -1.41
N ARG A 52 0.09 -14.39 -1.05
CA ARG A 52 0.75 -14.85 0.17
C ARG A 52 -0.05 -14.49 1.43
N GLY A 53 -0.81 -13.39 1.42
CA GLY A 53 -1.68 -12.97 2.53
C GLY A 53 -0.96 -12.70 3.87
N VAL A 54 0.35 -12.87 3.92
CA VAL A 54 1.16 -12.69 5.12
C VAL A 54 1.49 -11.21 5.27
N ALA A 55 1.13 -10.64 6.42
CA ALA A 55 1.49 -9.28 6.77
C ALA A 55 3.03 -9.11 6.77
N ARG A 56 3.52 -8.10 6.06
CA ARG A 56 4.94 -7.75 5.99
C ARG A 56 5.33 -6.83 7.14
N GLN A 57 6.53 -7.00 7.65
CA GLN A 57 7.15 -6.04 8.56
C GLN A 57 7.88 -5.00 7.72
N VAL A 58 7.55 -3.72 7.90
CA VAL A 58 8.21 -2.61 7.22
C VAL A 58 8.73 -1.64 8.28
N THR A 59 9.98 -1.22 8.13
CA THR A 59 10.65 -0.29 9.03
C THR A 59 10.52 1.13 8.48
N PHE A 60 9.89 2.01 9.24
CA PHE A 60 9.74 3.42 8.91
C PHE A 60 10.76 4.22 9.72
N ARG A 61 11.79 4.76 9.06
CA ARG A 61 12.89 5.48 9.72
C ARG A 61 12.80 6.98 9.46
N SER A 62 12.79 7.78 10.51
CA SER A 62 12.85 9.24 10.41
C SER A 62 14.25 9.73 10.08
N LEU A 63 14.36 10.98 9.62
CA LEU A 63 15.65 11.65 9.44
C LEU A 63 16.43 11.84 10.74
N THR A 64 15.76 11.77 11.91
CA THR A 64 16.41 11.84 13.23
C THR A 64 16.95 10.48 13.69
N GLY A 65 16.76 9.42 12.89
CA GLY A 65 17.22 8.06 13.18
C GLY A 65 16.21 7.19 13.94
N GLU A 66 15.09 7.76 14.40
CA GLU A 66 14.03 7.00 15.06
C GLU A 66 13.34 6.07 14.06
N ALA A 67 13.15 4.81 14.44
CA ALA A 67 12.48 3.82 13.61
C ALA A 67 11.20 3.31 14.26
N VAL A 68 10.17 3.10 13.44
CA VAL A 68 8.93 2.44 13.82
C VAL A 68 8.72 1.26 12.89
N GLU A 69 8.71 0.06 13.45
CA GLU A 69 8.42 -1.15 12.70
C GLU A 69 6.91 -1.42 12.73
N LEU A 70 6.30 -1.56 11.56
CA LEU A 70 4.88 -1.85 11.42
C LEU A 70 4.70 -3.19 10.71
N LYS A 71 3.88 -4.06 11.29
CA LYS A 71 3.39 -5.27 10.63
C LYS A 71 2.10 -4.94 9.89
N LEU A 72 2.18 -4.88 8.57
CA LEU A 72 1.13 -4.35 7.70
C LEU A 72 0.63 -5.42 6.71
N PRO A 73 -0.69 -5.56 6.50
CA PRO A 73 -1.23 -6.41 5.45
C PRO A 73 -0.73 -5.99 4.06
N PRO A 74 -0.40 -6.93 3.16
CA PRO A 74 0.16 -6.61 1.85
C PRO A 74 -0.78 -5.78 0.95
N GLN A 75 -2.10 -5.93 1.14
CA GLN A 75 -3.15 -5.19 0.43
C GLN A 75 -3.39 -3.78 0.97
N HIS A 76 -2.79 -3.41 2.11
CA HIS A 76 -2.86 -2.04 2.58
C HIS A 76 -2.03 -1.13 1.66
N THR A 77 -2.46 0.11 1.54
CA THR A 77 -1.67 1.15 0.87
C THR A 77 -0.80 1.92 1.86
N LEU A 78 0.14 2.69 1.32
CA LEU A 78 0.98 3.62 2.06
C LEU A 78 0.16 4.65 2.84
N PHE A 79 -1.04 5.02 2.36
CA PHE A 79 -2.02 5.81 3.12
C PHE A 79 -2.41 5.16 4.46
N HIS A 80 -2.71 3.85 4.46
CA HIS A 80 -3.05 3.12 5.68
C HIS A 80 -1.84 3.01 6.63
N ALA A 81 -0.65 2.80 6.05
CA ALA A 81 0.60 2.80 6.80
C ALA A 81 0.86 4.17 7.46
N LYS A 82 0.57 5.26 6.74
CA LYS A 82 0.68 6.64 7.22
C LYS A 82 -0.20 6.92 8.43
N GLN A 83 -1.47 6.53 8.37
CA GLN A 83 -2.38 6.68 9.51
C GLN A 83 -1.85 5.95 10.74
N THR A 84 -1.46 4.68 10.57
CA THR A 84 -0.92 3.85 11.65
C THR A 84 0.38 4.43 12.24
N LEU A 85 1.25 4.97 11.39
CA LEU A 85 2.50 5.61 11.80
C LEU A 85 2.22 6.89 12.59
N LEU A 86 1.35 7.76 12.08
CA LEU A 86 0.99 9.02 12.74
C LEU A 86 0.31 8.77 14.09
N ASP A 87 -0.52 7.73 14.23
CA ASP A 87 -1.14 7.35 15.50
C ASP A 87 -0.09 6.87 16.52
N ASN A 88 0.92 6.12 16.08
CA ASN A 88 2.02 5.68 16.94
C ASN A 88 2.87 6.86 17.42
N VAL A 89 3.18 7.79 16.52
CA VAL A 89 3.98 8.97 16.82
C VAL A 89 3.20 9.98 17.66
N ALA A 90 1.89 10.12 17.44
CA ALA A 90 1.02 10.99 18.22
C ALA A 90 1.01 10.67 19.71
N LYS A 91 1.18 9.39 20.09
CA LYS A 91 1.31 8.98 21.50
C LYS A 91 2.59 9.47 22.16
N LYS A 92 3.63 9.79 21.39
CA LYS A 92 4.96 10.19 21.87
C LYS A 92 5.25 11.68 21.68
N MET A 93 4.43 12.40 20.90
CA MET A 93 4.66 13.79 20.54
C MET A 93 3.57 14.74 21.06
N PRO A 94 3.92 15.99 21.42
CA PRO A 94 2.96 16.99 21.87
C PRO A 94 1.96 17.33 20.77
N ALA A 95 0.69 17.53 21.14
CA ALA A 95 -0.41 17.77 20.22
C ALA A 95 -0.07 18.87 19.19
N PRO A 96 -0.54 18.74 17.93
CA PRO A 96 -0.31 19.75 16.92
C PRO A 96 -0.97 21.08 17.32
N GLU A 97 -0.41 22.18 16.82
CA GLU A 97 -0.98 23.52 17.00
C GLU A 97 -2.41 23.62 16.44
N VAL A 98 -3.23 24.49 17.03
CA VAL A 98 -4.60 24.72 16.58
C VAL A 98 -4.63 25.10 15.11
N GLY A 99 -5.43 24.38 14.32
CA GLY A 99 -5.53 24.58 12.88
C GLY A 99 -4.46 23.84 12.06
N TYR A 100 -3.64 23.00 12.67
CA TYR A 100 -2.68 22.12 11.97
C TYR A 100 -2.92 20.65 12.30
N ARG A 101 -2.66 19.79 11.32
CA ARG A 101 -2.56 18.34 11.50
C ARG A 101 -1.15 17.87 11.18
N ARG A 102 -0.74 16.78 11.84
CA ARG A 102 0.51 16.10 11.48
C ARG A 102 0.34 15.38 10.16
N ASP A 103 1.41 15.37 9.38
CA ASP A 103 1.49 14.67 8.12
C ASP A 103 2.84 13.95 8.01
N ALA A 104 2.96 13.05 7.04
CA ALA A 104 4.19 12.32 6.79
C ALA A 104 4.35 12.08 5.29
N ARG A 105 5.59 12.23 4.82
CA ARG A 105 6.04 11.90 3.46
C ARG A 105 7.04 10.77 3.52
N PHE A 106 6.97 9.87 2.54
CA PHE A 106 7.72 8.61 2.53
C PHE A 106 8.65 8.56 1.35
N PHE A 107 9.85 8.03 1.56
CA PHE A 107 10.89 7.98 0.55
C PHE A 107 11.56 6.60 0.49
N ALA A 108 11.87 6.16 -0.72
CA ALA A 108 12.80 5.06 -0.97
C ALA A 108 14.05 5.67 -1.63
N GLY A 109 15.14 5.77 -0.88
CA GLY A 109 16.30 6.56 -1.31
C GLY A 109 15.92 8.02 -1.54
N SER A 110 16.00 8.49 -2.78
CA SER A 110 15.64 9.87 -3.17
C SER A 110 14.23 10.00 -3.76
N GLU A 111 13.51 8.90 -3.93
CA GLU A 111 12.22 8.88 -4.60
C GLU A 111 11.07 9.04 -3.61
N LEU A 112 10.13 9.94 -3.94
CA LEU A 112 8.90 10.13 -3.16
C LEU A 112 7.91 9.00 -3.45
N LEU A 113 7.53 8.26 -2.42
CA LEU A 113 6.53 7.20 -2.53
C LEU A 113 5.12 7.79 -2.50
N VAL A 114 4.25 7.28 -3.37
CA VAL A 114 2.87 7.73 -3.50
C VAL A 114 1.93 7.00 -2.54
N GLU A 115 0.93 7.70 -2.00
CA GLU A 115 0.02 7.15 -0.98
C GLU A 115 -0.79 5.93 -1.46
N LYS A 116 -1.00 5.80 -2.77
CA LYS A 116 -1.68 4.66 -3.41
C LYS A 116 -0.82 3.40 -3.54
N MET A 117 0.49 3.49 -3.29
CA MET A 117 1.40 2.35 -3.39
C MET A 117 1.04 1.32 -2.33
N LEU A 118 1.02 0.04 -2.71
CA LEU A 118 0.71 -1.05 -1.81
C LEU A 118 1.91 -1.41 -0.93
N VAL A 119 1.62 -1.84 0.29
CA VAL A 119 2.61 -2.37 1.25
C VAL A 119 3.40 -3.53 0.64
N ALA A 120 2.72 -4.36 -0.17
CA ALA A 120 3.32 -5.40 -0.98
C ALA A 120 4.57 -4.94 -1.77
N MET A 121 4.57 -3.71 -2.27
CA MET A 121 5.60 -3.16 -3.15
C MET A 121 6.65 -2.32 -2.42
N LEU A 122 6.50 -2.13 -1.11
CA LEU A 122 7.44 -1.31 -0.36
C LEU A 122 8.77 -2.03 -0.15
N PRO A 123 9.89 -1.29 -0.11
CA PRO A 123 11.13 -1.80 0.44
C PRO A 123 10.94 -2.13 1.93
N ASP A 124 11.84 -2.96 2.47
CA ASP A 124 11.79 -3.36 3.88
C ASP A 124 12.06 -2.17 4.83
N GLU A 125 12.79 -1.15 4.36
CA GLU A 125 12.99 0.12 5.06
C GLU A 125 12.55 1.30 4.19
N VAL A 126 11.72 2.18 4.77
CA VAL A 126 11.19 3.40 4.16
C VAL A 126 11.61 4.60 5.00
N SER A 127 12.17 5.61 4.36
CA SER A 127 12.51 6.88 5.02
C SER A 127 11.27 7.75 5.19
N VAL A 128 11.12 8.41 6.34
CA VAL A 128 9.97 9.22 6.70
C VAL A 128 10.37 10.64 7.07
N VAL A 129 9.66 11.60 6.50
CA VAL A 129 9.73 13.01 6.89
C VAL A 129 8.38 13.42 7.45
N PHE A 130 8.36 13.81 8.73
CA PHE A 130 7.16 14.36 9.37
C PHE A 130 6.98 15.83 9.00
N ASP A 131 5.75 16.20 8.74
CA ASP A 131 5.36 17.54 8.32
C ASP A 131 4.11 18.01 9.10
N ARG A 132 3.76 19.28 8.96
CA ARG A 132 2.53 19.86 9.49
C ARG A 132 1.75 20.51 8.36
N VAL A 133 0.49 20.12 8.22
CA VAL A 133 -0.40 20.63 7.17
C VAL A 133 -1.50 21.45 7.83
N LYS A 134 -1.74 22.66 7.31
CA LYS A 134 -2.84 23.52 7.78
C LYS A 134 -4.18 22.88 7.43
N ILE A 135 -5.07 22.82 8.42
CA ILE A 135 -6.44 22.35 8.25
C ILE A 135 -7.20 23.51 7.61
N TYR A 136 -7.28 23.53 6.28
CA TYR A 136 -8.15 24.46 5.57
C TYR A 136 -9.59 23.93 5.65
N GLY A 137 -10.47 24.65 6.35
CA GLY A 137 -11.92 24.38 6.34
C GLY A 137 -12.54 23.91 7.64
N ILE A 138 -12.35 24.65 8.75
CA ILE A 138 -13.44 24.84 9.70
C ILE A 138 -13.59 26.36 9.82
N PRO A 139 -14.74 26.96 9.44
CA PRO A 139 -14.99 28.34 9.80
C PRO A 139 -14.92 28.39 11.31
N PHE A 140 -13.98 29.18 11.85
CA PHE A 140 -14.08 29.64 13.22
C PHE A 140 -15.48 30.24 13.35
N PHE A 141 -16.39 29.55 14.04
CA PHE A 141 -17.57 30.19 14.61
C PHE A 141 -17.09 31.08 15.76
N GLU A 142 -16.42 32.18 15.40
CA GLU A 142 -16.33 33.34 16.26
C GLU A 142 -17.66 34.07 16.13
N GLY A 143 -18.43 34.08 17.22
CA GLY A 143 -19.48 35.05 17.44
C GLY A 143 -20.86 34.69 16.89
N PHE A 144 -21.67 34.02 17.71
CA PHE A 144 -23.01 34.52 17.95
C PHE A 144 -23.16 34.76 19.45
N ASN A 145 -23.46 36.02 19.77
CA ASN A 145 -23.88 36.50 21.09
C ASN A 145 -25.06 35.71 21.65
#